data_AF-W1YF35-F1
#
_entry.id   AF-W1YF35-F1
#
_cell.length_a   1.000
_cell.length_b   1.000
_cell.length_c   1.000
_cell.angle_alpha   90.00
_cell.angle_beta   90.00
_cell.angle_gamma   90.00
#
_symmetry.space_group_name_H-M   'P 1'
#
loop_
_entity.id
_entity.type
_entity.pdbx_description
1 polymer ?
#
loop_
_entity_poly.entity_id
_entity_poly.type
_entity_poly.pdbx_seq_one_letter_code
_entity_poly.pdbx_strand_id
1 'polypeptide(L)' 'APDVEELLREWLDDDQRAILLENGQLDFAVSLAENQRLRGSAFAQRQGISLALRLLPSHCPQLEQLGAPTVLPELLK' A
#
# COMPACT_ATOMS: atom_id res chain seq x y z
N ALA A 1 5.51 -3.98 -20.03
CA ALA A 1 4.90 -3.81 -18.70
C ALA A 1 3.61 -3.02 -18.89
N PRO A 2 2.57 -3.20 -18.04
CA PRO A 2 1.41 -2.32 -18.07
C PRO A 2 1.82 -0.86 -17.84
N ASP A 3 1.06 0.08 -18.40
CA ASP A 3 1.28 1.49 -18.17
C ASP A 3 0.92 1.83 -16.70
N VAL A 4 1.83 2.53 -16.02
CA VAL A 4 1.65 2.90 -14.60
C VAL A 4 0.49 3.90 -14.47
N GLU A 5 0.32 4.81 -15.43
CA GLU A 5 -0.74 5.81 -15.37
C GLU A 5 -2.13 5.18 -15.58
N GLU A 6 -2.24 4.16 -16.43
CA GLU A 6 -3.48 3.40 -16.60
C GLU A 6 -3.84 2.63 -15.32
N LEU A 7 -2.86 1.93 -14.73
CA LEU A 7 -3.07 1.23 -13.45
C LEU A 7 -3.53 2.16 -12.33
N LEU A 8 -2.90 3.33 -12.20
CA LEU A 8 -3.29 4.31 -11.18
C LEU A 8 -4.66 4.91 -11.46
N ARG A 9 -5.05 5.06 -12.72
CA ARG A 9 -6.41 5.50 -13.09
C ARG A 9 -7.47 4.47 -12.70
N GLU A 10 -7.18 3.18 -12.82
CA GLU A 10 -8.09 2.11 -12.41
C GLU A 10 -8.16 1.93 -10.89
N TRP A 11 -7.05 2.13 -10.18
CA TRP A 11 -6.96 1.83 -8.75
C TRP A 11 -7.27 2.99 -7.81
N LEU A 12 -7.05 4.23 -8.26
CA LEU A 12 -7.23 5.41 -7.43
C LEU A 12 -8.55 6.11 -7.73
N ASP A 13 -9.26 6.51 -6.68
CA ASP A 13 -10.39 7.43 -6.80
C ASP A 13 -9.94 8.87 -7.12
N ASP A 14 -10.91 9.74 -7.39
CA ASP A 14 -10.65 11.12 -7.84
C ASP A 14 -9.87 11.93 -6.79
N ASP A 15 -10.18 11.74 -5.51
CA ASP A 15 -9.54 12.44 -4.39
C ASP A 15 -8.08 11.99 -4.26
N GLN A 16 -7.82 10.69 -4.34
CA GLN A 16 -6.49 10.11 -4.33
C GLN A 16 -5.64 10.59 -5.51
N ARG A 17 -6.22 10.66 -6.72
CA ARG A 17 -5.50 11.21 -7.88
C ARG A 17 -5.18 12.69 -7.71
N ALA A 18 -6.09 13.48 -7.12
CA ALA A 18 -5.82 14.87 -6.79
C ALA A 18 -4.64 15.01 -5.80
N ILE A 19 -4.62 14.18 -4.74
CA ILE A 19 -3.52 14.14 -3.77
C ILE A 19 -2.19 13.78 -4.45
N LEU A 20 -2.18 12.79 -5.34
CA LEU A 20 -0.97 12.40 -6.07
C LEU A 20 -0.46 13.54 -6.98
N LEU A 21 -1.37 14.26 -7.64
CA LEU A 21 -1.02 15.40 -8.50
C LEU A 21 -0.48 16.59 -7.69
N GLU A 22 -1.10 16.89 -6.55
CA GLU A 22 -0.71 18.01 -5.68
C GLU A 22 0.61 17.75 -4.95
N ASN A 23 0.74 16.58 -4.33
CA ASN A 23 1.88 16.24 -3.48
C ASN A 23 3.00 15.53 -4.23
N GLY A 24 2.76 15.09 -5.46
CA GLY A 24 3.69 14.27 -6.23
C GLY A 24 3.85 12.84 -5.69
N GLN A 25 3.11 12.45 -4.65
CA GLN A 25 3.15 11.10 -4.08
C GLN A 25 1.85 10.74 -3.34
N LEU A 26 1.56 9.44 -3.28
CA LEU A 26 0.44 8.87 -2.54
C LEU A 26 0.74 7.43 -2.11
N ASP A 27 0.49 7.13 -0.84
CA ASP A 27 0.38 5.76 -0.33
C ASP A 27 -1.09 5.32 -0.30
N PHE A 28 -1.38 4.13 -0.82
CA PHE A 28 -2.73 3.58 -0.90
C PHE A 28 -2.73 2.06 -0.70
N ALA A 29 -3.92 1.47 -0.56
CA ALA A 29 -4.09 0.02 -0.54
C ALA A 29 -5.11 -0.38 -1.62
N VAL A 30 -4.81 -1.46 -2.33
CA VAL A 30 -5.70 -2.02 -3.37
C VAL A 30 -5.95 -3.50 -3.08
N SER A 31 -7.17 -3.96 -3.34
CA SER A 31 -7.54 -5.38 -3.30
C SER A 31 -7.66 -5.89 -4.73
N LEU A 32 -6.86 -6.90 -5.06
CA LEU A 32 -6.90 -7.59 -6.35
C LEU A 32 -7.86 -8.78 -6.30
N ALA A 33 -7.92 -9.52 -7.41
CA ALA A 33 -8.60 -10.82 -7.46
C ALA A 33 -8.09 -11.76 -6.35
N GLU A 34 -8.92 -12.72 -5.98
CA GLU A 34 -8.62 -13.71 -4.93
C GLU A 34 -8.30 -13.13 -3.55
N ASN A 35 -8.76 -11.90 -3.27
CA ASN A 35 -8.58 -11.22 -1.99
C ASN A 35 -7.11 -10.90 -1.64
N GLN A 36 -6.22 -10.90 -2.63
CA GLN A 36 -4.84 -10.45 -2.45
C GLN A 36 -4.82 -8.93 -2.28
N ARG A 37 -4.35 -8.48 -1.12
CA ARG A 37 -4.21 -7.05 -0.84
C ARG A 37 -2.79 -6.59 -1.10
N LEU A 38 -2.64 -5.40 -1.67
CA LEU A 38 -1.36 -4.74 -1.88
C LEU A 38 -1.36 -3.37 -1.22
N ARG A 39 -0.21 -2.98 -0.68
CA ARG A 39 0.09 -1.57 -0.39
C ARG A 39 0.85 -1.00 -1.59
N GLY A 40 0.26 0.03 -2.19
CA GLY A 40 0.87 0.81 -3.26
C GLY A 40 1.48 2.11 -2.73
N SER A 41 2.58 2.51 -3.36
CA SER A 41 3.19 3.83 -3.19
C SER A 41 3.48 4.40 -4.58
N ALA A 42 2.69 5.38 -4.99
CA ALA A 42 2.87 6.10 -6.25
C ALA A 42 3.64 7.39 -5.98
N PHE A 43 4.63 7.72 -6.82
CA PHE A 43 5.43 8.93 -6.65
C PHE A 43 6.02 9.41 -7.98
N ALA A 44 6.14 10.73 -8.12
CA ALA A 44 6.80 11.37 -9.24
C ALA A 44 8.32 11.23 -9.14
N GLN A 45 8.94 10.85 -10.26
CA GLN A 45 10.37 10.79 -10.46
C GLN A 45 10.76 11.52 -11.74
N ARG A 46 12.07 11.60 -12.02
CA ARG A 46 12.62 12.36 -13.16
C ARG A 46 12.08 11.93 -14.54
N GLN A 47 11.52 10.74 -14.65
CA GLN A 47 11.00 10.14 -15.89
C GLN A 47 9.48 9.88 -15.85
N GLY A 48 8.74 10.58 -14.98
CA GLY A 48 7.29 10.41 -14.83
C GLY A 48 6.91 9.76 -13.51
N ILE A 49 5.78 9.06 -13.47
CA ILE A 49 5.29 8.40 -12.25
C ILE A 49 5.90 7.01 -12.10
N SER A 50 6.23 6.65 -10.86
CA SER A 50 6.61 5.30 -10.45
C SER A 50 5.67 4.75 -9.40
N LEU A 51 5.64 3.42 -9.31
CA LEU A 51 4.79 2.68 -8.40
C LEU A 51 5.60 1.56 -7.72
N ALA A 52 5.61 1.56 -6.40
CA ALA A 52 6.12 0.46 -5.58
C ALA A 52 4.96 -0.33 -4.97
N LEU A 53 5.01 -1.66 -5.06
CA LEU A 53 3.96 -2.56 -4.56
C LEU A 53 4.53 -3.53 -3.54
N ARG A 54 3.81 -3.71 -2.44
CA ARG A 54 4.11 -4.71 -1.39
C ARG A 54 2.88 -5.53 -1.08
N LEU A 55 3.08 -6.84 -0.94
CA LEU A 55 2.02 -7.75 -0.48
C LEU A 55 1.60 -7.36 0.95
N LEU A 56 0.30 -7.20 1.15
CA LEU A 56 -0.28 -7.12 2.49
C LEU A 56 -0.68 -8.52 2.93
N PRO A 57 -0.35 -8.92 4.18
CA PRO A 57 -0.79 -10.20 4.74
C PRO A 57 -2.31 -10.34 4.70
N SER A 58 -2.80 -11.54 4.43
CA SER A 58 -4.24 -11.85 4.43
C SER A 58 -4.86 -11.82 5.84
N HIS A 59 -4.04 -12.06 6.86
CA HIS A 59 -4.40 -12.02 8.27
C HIS A 59 -3.36 -11.23 9.04
N CYS A 60 -3.79 -10.56 10.12
CA CYS A 60 -2.87 -9.90 11.04
C CYS A 60 -2.06 -10.99 11.76
N PRO A 61 -0.71 -10.91 11.76
CA PRO A 61 0.11 -11.86 12.51
C PRO A 61 -0.09 -11.67 14.02
N GLN A 62 -0.06 -12.78 14.75
CA GLN A 62 0.01 -12.77 16.20
C GLN A 62 1.38 -12.29 16.69
N LEU A 63 1.45 -11.75 17.89
CA LEU A 63 2.69 -11.21 18.47
C LEU A 63 3.80 -12.27 18.52
N GLU A 64 3.45 -13.52 18.84
CA GLU A 64 4.39 -14.64 18.91
C GLU A 64 5.01 -14.94 17.54
N GLN A 65 4.24 -14.82 16.46
CA GLN A 65 4.72 -15.01 15.09
C GLN A 65 5.68 -13.91 14.65
N LEU A 66 5.63 -12.74 15.30
CA LEU A 66 6.55 -11.62 15.08
C LEU A 66 7.82 -11.71 15.93
N GLY A 67 7.96 -12.75 16.77
CA GLY A 67 9.06 -12.84 17.74
C GLY A 67 8.98 -11.77 18.82
N ALA A 68 7.77 -11.27 19.11
CA ALA A 68 7.54 -10.20 20.05
C ALA A 68 7.83 -10.66 21.49
N PRO A 69 8.47 -9.83 22.34
CA PRO A 69 8.67 -10.12 23.75
C PRO A 69 7.35 -10.38 24.50
N THR A 70 7.37 -11.33 25.44
CA THR A 70 6.20 -11.71 26.25
C THR A 70 5.64 -10.59 27.14
N VAL A 71 6.42 -9.54 27.39
CA VAL A 71 5.97 -8.33 28.12
C VAL A 71 4.96 -7.50 27.31
N LEU A 72 4.96 -7.59 25.96
CA LEU A 72 4.08 -6.77 25.13
C LEU A 72 2.58 -7.08 25.34
N PRO A 73 2.13 -8.34 25.36
CA PRO A 73 0.76 -8.67 25.75
C PRO A 73 0.35 -8.16 27.14
N GLU A 74 1.29 -8.01 28.08
CA GLU A 74 1.01 -7.50 29.42
C GLU A 74 0.79 -5.99 29.43
N LEU A 75 1.52 -5.25 28.59
CA LEU A 75 1.42 -3.79 28.45
C LEU A 75 0.18 -3.32 27.67
N LEU A 76 -0.45 -4.22 26.92
CA LEU A 76 -1.65 -3.93 26.11
C LEU A 76 -2.97 -4.17 26.87
N LYS A 77 -2.91 -4.62 28.13
CA LYS A 77 -4.06 -4.77 29.02
C LYS A 77 -4.40 -3.46 29.72
#